data_AF-A0A956RC31-F1
#
_entry.id   AF-A0A956RC31-F1
#
_cell.length_a   1.000
_cell.length_b   1.000
_cell.length_c   1.000
_cell.angle_alpha   90.00
_cell.angle_beta   90.00
_cell.angle_gamma   90.00
#
_symmetry.space_group_name_H-M   'P 1'
#
loop_
_entity.id
_entity.type
_entity.pdbx_description
1 polymer ?
#
loop_
_entity_poly.entity_id
_entity_poly.type
_entity_poly.pdbx_seq_one_letter_code
_entity_poly.pdbx_strand_id
1 'polypeptide(L)'
;MTVVLFDIDGTLLDAHGAGRRAMTAGFRAVTGRDGLDGVRFDGMTDPSIVRAGLRTAGLPEHEPTIVRVLAAYLERLPHELAARPPRVLEGV
;
A
#
# COMPACT_ATOMS: atom_id res chain seq x y z
N MET A 1 -7.68 -32.27 12.63
CA MET A 1 -8.49 -31.17 12.07
C MET A 1 -7.52 -30.15 11.51
N THR A 2 -7.70 -29.75 10.25
CA THR A 2 -6.77 -28.85 9.54
C THR A 2 -7.46 -27.53 9.27
N VAL A 3 -6.74 -26.42 9.49
CA VAL A 3 -7.18 -25.06 9.18
C VAL A 3 -6.26 -24.50 8.10
N VAL A 4 -6.83 -23.79 7.13
CA VAL A 4 -6.11 -23.08 6.08
C VAL A 4 -6.44 -21.59 6.20
N LEU A 5 -5.41 -20.74 6.16
CA LEU A 5 -5.52 -19.28 6.19
C LEU A 5 -4.99 -18.73 4.87
N PHE A 6 -5.82 -17.96 4.19
CA PHE A 6 -5.47 -17.31 2.93
C PHE A 6 -5.14 -15.85 3.18
N ASP A 7 -4.05 -15.40 2.57
CA ASP A 7 -3.86 -13.98 2.27
C ASP A 7 -4.89 -13.52 1.21
N ILE A 8 -5.09 -12.22 1.03
CA ILE A 8 -6.09 -11.67 0.11
C ILE A 8 -5.43 -11.26 -1.21
N ASP A 9 -4.57 -10.25 -1.17
CA ASP A 9 -4.01 -9.63 -2.37
C ASP A 9 -2.95 -10.53 -3.01
N GLY A 10 -3.07 -10.76 -4.31
CA GLY A 10 -2.20 -11.70 -5.03
C GLY A 10 -2.42 -13.17 -4.68
N THR A 11 -3.34 -13.48 -3.77
CA THR A 11 -3.71 -14.85 -3.37
C THR A 11 -5.14 -15.20 -3.76
N LEU A 12 -6.12 -14.40 -3.32
CA LEU A 12 -7.54 -14.55 -3.71
C LEU A 12 -7.94 -13.58 -4.83
N LEU A 13 -7.40 -12.36 -4.77
CA LEU A 13 -7.77 -11.25 -5.65
C LEU A 13 -6.54 -10.61 -6.27
N ASP A 14 -6.65 -10.21 -7.54
CA ASP A 14 -5.72 -9.29 -8.19
C ASP A 14 -6.34 -7.89 -8.19
N ALA A 15 -5.89 -7.03 -7.28
CA ALA A 15 -6.29 -5.62 -7.18
C ALA A 15 -5.55 -4.71 -8.18
N HIS A 16 -4.87 -5.29 -9.18
CA HIS A 16 -4.15 -4.58 -10.24
C HIS A 16 -3.16 -3.53 -9.72
N GLY A 17 -2.56 -3.75 -8.54
CA GLY A 17 -1.64 -2.80 -7.90
C GLY A 17 -2.29 -1.52 -7.36
N ALA A 18 -3.61 -1.51 -7.12
CA ALA A 18 -4.33 -0.35 -6.57
C ALA A 18 -3.73 0.13 -5.24
N GLY A 19 -3.43 -0.78 -4.31
CA GLY A 19 -2.78 -0.47 -3.03
C GLY A 19 -1.45 0.26 -3.22
N ARG A 20 -0.59 -0.24 -4.11
CA ARG A 20 0.69 0.42 -4.43
C ARG A 20 0.50 1.82 -4.99
N ARG A 21 -0.41 2.01 -5.95
CA ARG A 21 -0.66 3.34 -6.55
C ARG A 21 -1.20 4.32 -5.50
N ALA A 22 -2.17 3.90 -4.71
CA ALA A 22 -2.77 4.72 -3.66
C ALA A 22 -1.73 5.12 -2.60
N MET A 23 -0.92 4.17 -2.12
CA MET A 23 0.13 4.43 -1.14
C MET A 23 1.21 5.36 -1.69
N THR A 24 1.65 5.14 -2.93
CA THR A 24 2.64 6.00 -3.60
C THR A 24 2.12 7.43 -3.76
N ALA A 25 0.86 7.58 -4.20
CA ALA A 25 0.24 8.89 -4.33
C ALA A 25 0.06 9.60 -2.98
N GLY A 26 -0.43 8.89 -1.95
CA GLY A 26 -0.59 9.44 -0.60
C GLY A 26 0.74 9.84 0.03
N PHE A 27 1.78 9.03 -0.13
CA PHE A 27 3.13 9.34 0.33
C PHE A 27 3.67 10.61 -0.32
N ARG A 28 3.57 10.72 -1.65
CA ARG A 28 4.02 11.90 -2.39
C ARG A 28 3.22 13.15 -2.00
N ALA A 29 1.91 13.02 -1.81
CA ALA A 29 1.06 14.15 -1.41
C ALA A 29 1.43 14.72 -0.04
N VAL A 30 1.82 13.88 0.92
CA VAL A 30 2.16 14.30 2.28
C VAL A 30 3.61 14.77 2.41
N THR A 31 4.53 14.09 1.74
CA THR A 31 5.99 14.31 1.94
C THR A 31 6.65 15.12 0.82
N GLY A 32 6.01 15.21 -0.35
CA GLY A 32 6.59 15.80 -1.56
C GLY A 32 7.71 14.98 -2.19
N ARG A 33 7.92 13.71 -1.77
CA ARG A 33 9.02 12.85 -2.23
C ARG A 33 8.51 11.56 -2.85
N ASP A 34 9.27 11.01 -3.81
CA ASP A 34 9.02 9.70 -4.41
C ASP A 34 9.80 8.61 -3.65
N GLY A 35 9.53 8.48 -2.34
CA GLY A 35 10.30 7.60 -1.44
C GLY A 35 9.97 6.10 -1.55
N LEU A 36 8.90 5.76 -2.27
CA LEU A 36 8.40 4.37 -2.37
C LEU A 36 8.83 3.66 -3.66
N ASP A 37 9.59 4.35 -4.52
CA ASP A 37 10.18 3.75 -5.71
C ASP A 37 11.20 2.67 -5.30
N GLY A 38 11.00 1.45 -5.81
CA GLY A 38 11.85 0.30 -5.48
C GLY A 38 11.58 -0.35 -4.11
N VAL A 39 10.73 0.23 -3.26
CA VAL A 39 10.30 -0.43 -2.01
C VAL A 39 9.38 -1.59 -2.37
N ARG A 40 9.76 -2.83 -2.01
CA ARG A 40 8.88 -4.00 -2.11
C ARG A 40 7.84 -3.95 -1.00
N PHE A 41 6.57 -4.19 -1.32
CA PHE A 41 5.47 -4.08 -0.35
C PHE A 41 5.08 -5.46 0.23
N ASP A 42 5.36 -6.53 -0.50
CA ASP A 42 4.86 -7.87 -0.22
C ASP A 42 5.24 -8.32 1.19
N GLY A 43 4.24 -8.74 1.98
CA GLY A 43 4.42 -9.18 3.37
C GLY A 43 4.68 -8.06 4.39
N MET A 44 4.66 -6.79 3.98
CA MET A 44 4.80 -5.66 4.89
C MET A 44 3.44 -5.14 5.35
N THR A 45 3.41 -4.56 6.56
CA THR A 45 2.27 -3.76 7.02
C THR A 45 2.35 -2.35 6.42
N ASP A 46 1.20 -1.69 6.24
CA ASP A 46 1.14 -0.32 5.73
C ASP A 46 2.05 0.67 6.49
N PRO A 47 2.09 0.69 7.84
CA PRO A 47 3.04 1.54 8.56
C PRO A 47 4.50 1.22 8.25
N SER A 48 4.85 -0.06 8.09
CA SER A 48 6.21 -0.47 7.73
C SER A 48 6.60 -0.02 6.32
N ILE A 49 5.65 -0.01 5.38
CA ILE A 49 5.86 0.50 4.02
C ILE A 49 6.16 2.00 4.07
N VAL A 50 5.34 2.78 4.80
CA VAL A 50 5.55 4.23 4.94
C VAL A 50 6.90 4.52 5.60
N ARG A 51 7.26 3.79 6.65
CA ARG A 51 8.57 3.88 7.31
C ARG A 51 9.74 3.62 6.35
N ALA A 52 9.63 2.58 5.53
CA ALA A 52 10.64 2.30 4.50
C ALA A 52 10.75 3.44 3.47
N GLY A 53 9.61 4.01 3.07
CA GLY A 53 9.58 5.18 2.18
C GLY A 53 10.23 6.41 2.79
N LEU A 54 9.97 6.70 4.07
CA LEU A 54 10.58 7.81 4.80
C LEU A 54 12.10 7.65 4.90
N ARG A 55 12.59 6.45 5.24
CA ARG A 55 14.03 6.15 5.23
C ARG A 55 14.66 6.36 3.86
N THR A 56 14.03 5.86 2.80
CA THR A 56 14.53 6.00 1.43
C THR A 56 14.56 7.46 0.98
N ALA A 57 13.60 8.27 1.43
CA ALA A 57 13.56 9.71 1.18
C ALA A 57 14.52 10.55 2.06
N GLY A 58 15.21 9.93 3.02
CA GLY A 58 16.03 10.63 4.02
C GLY A 58 15.21 11.47 4.99
N LEU A 59 13.97 11.09 5.25
CA LEU A 59 13.05 11.79 6.15
C LEU A 59 12.94 11.07 7.49
N PRO A 60 12.73 11.80 8.60
CA PRO A 60 12.47 11.20 9.90
C PRO A 60 11.19 10.35 9.91
N GLU A 61 11.24 9.20 10.60
CA GLU A 61 10.11 8.26 10.75
C GLU A 61 9.12 8.71 11.84
N HIS A 62 8.63 9.95 11.75
CA HIS A 62 7.71 10.50 12.74
C HIS A 62 6.30 9.91 12.59
N GLU A 63 5.74 9.39 13.69
CA GLU A 63 4.39 8.81 13.73
C GLU A 63 3.29 9.75 13.17
N PRO A 64 3.28 11.07 13.43
CA PRO A 64 2.31 11.96 12.80
C PRO A 64 2.38 11.99 11.26
N THR A 65 3.58 11.87 10.69
CA THR A 65 3.77 11.79 9.23
C THR A 65 3.24 10.46 8.71
N ILE A 66 3.51 9.36 9.41
CA ILE A 66 3.03 8.03 9.04
C ILE A 66 1.50 8.02 9.01
N VAL A 67 0.85 8.50 10.07
CA VAL A 67 -0.63 8.59 10.15
C VAL A 67 -1.20 9.43 9.00
N ARG A 68 -0.59 10.57 8.69
CA ARG A 68 -1.03 11.43 7.56
C ARG A 68 -0.92 10.73 6.21
N VAL A 69 0.16 9.98 5.98
CA VAL A 69 0.33 9.19 4.74
C VAL A 69 -0.73 8.10 4.66
N LEU A 70 -0.98 7.38 5.76
CA LEU A 70 -2.00 6.32 5.80
C LEU A 70 -3.41 6.86 5.54
N ALA A 71 -3.74 8.04 6.09
CA ALA A 71 -5.01 8.70 5.80
C ALA A 71 -5.15 9.05 4.31
N ALA A 72 -4.13 9.69 3.73
CA ALA A 72 -4.13 10.03 2.30
C ALA A 72 -4.18 8.79 1.39
N TYR A 73 -3.52 7.70 1.81
CA TYR A 73 -3.60 6.39 1.15
C TYR A 73 -5.04 5.85 1.15
N LEU A 74 -5.69 5.81 2.32
CA LEU A 74 -7.04 5.26 2.47
C LEU A 74 -8.11 6.12 1.76
N GLU A 75 -7.92 7.44 1.71
CA GLU A 75 -8.75 8.33 0.89
C GLU A 75 -8.62 8.01 -0.61
N ARG A 76 -7.42 7.66 -1.06
CA ARG A 76 -7.15 7.41 -2.48
C ARG A 76 -7.51 6.00 -2.94
N LEU A 77 -7.41 5.00 -2.08
CA LEU A 77 -7.57 3.59 -2.42
C LEU A 77 -8.91 3.27 -3.11
N PRO A 78 -10.08 3.75 -2.64
CA PRO A 78 -11.36 3.50 -3.31
C PRO A 78 -11.39 3.98 -4.75
N HIS A 79 -10.75 5.12 -5.05
CA HIS A 79 -10.68 5.65 -6.41
C HIS A 79 -9.81 4.77 -7.32
N GLU A 80 -8.69 4.27 -6.82
CA GLU A 80 -7.81 3.36 -7.58
C GLU A 80 -8.49 2.01 -7.85
N LEU A 81 -9.26 1.50 -6.88
CA LEU A 81 -10.05 0.27 -7.02
C LEU A 81 -11.22 0.47 -8.00
N ALA A 82 -11.93 1.60 -7.95
CA ALA A 82 -13.03 1.87 -8.87
C ALA A 82 -12.54 2.06 -10.32
N ALA A 83 -11.36 2.69 -10.50
CA ALA A 83 -10.77 2.89 -11.82
C ALA A 83 -10.34 1.58 -12.48
N ARG A 84 -9.92 0.59 -11.69
CA ARG A 84 -9.55 -0.76 -12.14
C ARG A 84 -10.03 -1.78 -11.11
N PRO A 85 -11.28 -2.25 -11.23
CA PRO A 85 -11.89 -3.17 -10.27
C PRO A 85 -11.04 -4.43 -10.07
N PRO A 86 -10.88 -4.93 -8.84
CA PRO A 86 -10.21 -6.19 -8.60
C PRO A 86 -10.88 -7.34 -9.32
N ARG A 87 -10.09 -8.33 -9.74
CA ARG A 87 -10.59 -9.61 -10.24
C ARG A 87 -10.26 -10.74 -9.28
N VAL A 88 -11.13 -11.73 -9.23
CA VAL A 88 -10.86 -13.01 -8.55
C VAL A 88 -9.83 -13.79 -9.38
N LEU A 89 -8.86 -14.40 -8.71
CA LEU A 89 -7.86 -15.24 -9.38
C LEU A 89 -8.48 -16.59 -9.79
N GLU A 90 -8.02 -17.14 -10.92
CA GLU A 90 -8.51 -18.43 -11.42
C GLU A 90 -8.24 -19.56 -10.42
N GLY A 91 -9.26 -20.38 -10.14
CA GLY A 91 -9.15 -21.51 -9.21
C GLY A 91 -9.25 -21.16 -7.73
N VAL A 92 -9.62 -19.91 -7.40
CA VAL A 92 -10.04 -19.46 -6.06
C VAL A 92 -11.52 -19.73 -5.83
#